data_AF-A0A2N9VYA3-F1
#
_entry.id   AF-A0A2N9VYA3-F1
#
_cell.length_a   1.000
_cell.length_b   1.000
_cell.length_c   1.000
_cell.angle_alpha   90.00
_cell.angle_beta   90.00
_cell.angle_gamma   90.00
#
_symmetry.space_group_name_H-M   'P 1'
#
loop_
_entity.id
_entity.type
_entity.pdbx_description
1 polymer ?
#
loop_
_entity_poly.entity_id
_entity_poly.type
_entity_poly.pdbx_seq_one_letter_code
_entity_poly.pdbx_strand_id
1 'polypeptide(L)'
;MLHLVNQLTYSSQDWDIMQRAHTKASELLGRCPSTHENANRLARTVMNLFNRGLRDAEVLAWIAANQETAVTNIALVRRNRIAS
;
A
#
# COMPACT_ATOMS: atom_id res chain seq x y z
N MET A 1 -6.64 0.65 30.11
CA MET A 1 -6.87 1.49 28.91
C MET A 1 -5.53 2.01 28.34
N LEU A 2 -4.48 1.17 28.26
CA LEU A 2 -3.11 1.59 27.88
C LEU A 2 -2.47 0.71 26.77
N HIS A 3 -3.20 -0.27 26.21
CA HIS A 3 -2.67 -1.13 25.15
C HIS A 3 -2.87 -0.58 23.73
N LEU A 4 -3.76 0.40 23.54
CA LEU A 4 -4.07 0.95 22.22
C LEU A 4 -3.03 1.96 21.71
N VAL A 5 -2.34 2.66 22.59
CA VAL A 5 -1.43 3.77 22.20
C VAL A 5 -0.04 3.26 21.82
N ASN A 6 0.41 2.14 22.39
CA ASN A 6 1.68 1.52 22.03
C ASN A 6 1.67 0.84 20.65
N GLN A 7 0.50 0.65 20.03
CA GLN A 7 0.36 0.04 18.70
C GLN A 7 0.53 1.05 17.55
N LEU A 8 0.67 2.35 17.82
CA LEU A 8 0.67 3.40 16.80
C LEU A 8 2.05 4.05 16.56
N THR A 9 3.08 3.61 17.28
CA THR A 9 4.44 4.13 17.08
C THR A 9 5.26 3.07 16.37
N TYR A 10 5.29 3.14 15.03
CA TYR A 10 6.20 2.33 14.24
C TYR A 10 7.63 2.64 14.63
N SER A 11 8.42 1.59 14.89
CA SER A 11 9.87 1.74 15.05
C SER A 11 10.50 2.19 13.73
N SER A 12 11.73 2.70 13.77
CA SER A 12 12.47 3.04 12.55
C SER A 12 12.65 1.82 11.63
N GLN A 13 12.76 0.62 12.19
CA GLN A 13 12.82 -0.63 11.43
C GLN A 13 11.49 -0.94 10.74
N ASP A 14 10.36 -0.74 11.42
CA ASP A 14 9.03 -0.90 10.84
C ASP A 14 8.82 0.07 9.68
N TRP A 15 9.22 1.34 9.87
CA TRP A 15 9.22 2.35 8.81
C TRP A 15 10.06 1.95 7.62
N ASP A 16 11.26 1.41 7.83
CA ASP A 16 12.16 0.98 6.76
C ASP A 16 11.60 -0.22 5.97
N ILE A 17 10.94 -1.16 6.65
CA ILE A 17 10.24 -2.27 5.98
C ILE A 17 9.09 -1.72 5.11
N MET A 18 8.25 -0.86 5.67
CA MET A 18 7.10 -0.30 4.94
C MET A 18 7.53 0.60 3.79
N GLN A 19 8.59 1.40 3.96
CA GLN A 19 9.12 2.26 2.90
C GLN A 19 9.68 1.43 1.74
N ARG A 20 10.46 0.39 2.04
CA ARG A 20 10.96 -0.54 1.01
C ARG A 20 9.82 -1.23 0.26
N ALA A 21 8.82 -1.72 0.98
CA ALA A 21 7.65 -2.34 0.39
C ALA A 21 6.87 -1.38 -0.53
N HIS A 22 6.71 -0.11 -0.11
CA HIS A 22 6.02 0.91 -0.90
C HIS A 22 6.78 1.30 -2.17
N THR A 23 8.09 1.50 -2.08
CA THR A 23 8.95 1.76 -3.24
C THR A 23 8.85 0.60 -4.22
N LYS A 24 9.02 -0.63 -3.73
CA LYS A 24 8.96 -1.84 -4.56
C LYS A 24 7.59 -2.06 -5.21
N ALA A 25 6.51 -1.84 -4.47
CA ALA A 25 5.16 -1.92 -5.03
C ALA A 25 4.94 -0.89 -6.15
N SER A 26 5.49 0.31 -6.00
CA SER A 26 5.42 1.35 -7.02
C SER A 26 6.19 0.96 -8.29
N GLU A 27 7.39 0.38 -8.13
CA GLU A 27 8.18 -0.18 -9.24
C GLU A 27 7.43 -1.30 -9.98
N LEU A 28 6.83 -2.25 -9.24
CA LEU A 28 6.04 -3.35 -9.82
C LEU A 28 4.87 -2.84 -10.66
N LEU A 29 4.32 -1.68 -10.31
CA LEU A 29 3.22 -1.04 -11.05
C LEU A 29 3.70 -0.13 -12.18
N GLY A 30 5.01 0.04 -12.37
CA GLY A 30 5.59 0.98 -13.33
C GLY A 30 5.33 2.45 -12.98
N ARG A 31 5.20 2.77 -11.68
CA ARG A 31 4.80 4.09 -11.19
C ARG A 31 5.91 4.72 -10.35
N CYS A 32 5.94 6.05 -10.33
CA CYS A 32 6.79 6.77 -9.39
C CYS A 32 6.19 6.73 -7.97
N PRO A 33 6.96 6.32 -6.94
CA PRO A 33 6.46 6.19 -5.57
C PRO A 33 6.06 7.50 -4.92
N SER A 34 6.56 8.65 -5.38
CA SER A 34 6.30 9.96 -4.75
C SER A 34 5.34 10.85 -5.53
N THR A 35 5.29 10.75 -6.87
CA THR A 35 4.55 11.68 -7.72
C THR A 35 3.26 11.10 -8.30
N HIS A 36 3.09 9.77 -8.26
CA HIS A 36 1.89 9.15 -8.79
C HIS A 36 0.67 9.51 -7.92
N GLU A 37 -0.48 9.84 -8.53
CA GLU A 37 -1.71 10.23 -7.83
C GLU A 37 -2.15 9.23 -6.74
N ASN A 38 -1.89 7.94 -6.98
CA ASN A 38 -2.23 6.83 -6.07
C ASN A 38 -1.12 6.45 -5.08
N ALA A 39 0.01 7.16 -5.04
CA ALA A 39 1.14 6.87 -4.15
C ALA A 39 0.74 6.82 -2.66
N ASN A 40 -0.04 7.82 -2.21
CA ASN A 40 -0.53 7.89 -0.84
C ASN A 40 -1.49 6.74 -0.49
N ARG A 41 -2.32 6.33 -1.46
CA ARG A 41 -3.22 5.19 -1.27
C ARG A 41 -2.42 3.90 -1.14
N LEU A 42 -1.43 3.71 -2.00
CA LEU A 42 -0.55 2.54 -1.98
C LEU A 42 0.22 2.45 -0.65
N ALA A 43 0.73 3.57 -0.13
CA ALA A 43 1.39 3.62 1.18
C ALA A 43 0.47 3.17 2.32
N ARG A 44 -0.80 3.62 2.32
CA ARG A 44 -1.81 3.17 3.31
C ARG A 44 -2.11 1.68 3.18
N THR A 45 -2.13 1.14 1.97
CA THR A 45 -2.29 -0.31 1.75
C THR A 45 -1.12 -1.08 2.38
N VAL A 46 0.12 -0.64 2.16
CA VAL A 46 1.30 -1.25 2.79
C VAL A 46 1.23 -1.19 4.30
N MET A 47 0.89 -0.02 4.88
CA MET A 47 0.70 0.12 6.33
C MET A 47 -0.38 -0.82 6.88
N ASN A 48 -1.51 -0.96 6.19
CA ASN A 48 -2.58 -1.86 6.61
C ASN A 48 -2.15 -3.33 6.58
N LEU A 49 -1.40 -3.74 5.55
CA LEU A 49 -0.85 -5.09 5.47
C LEU A 49 0.17 -5.33 6.58
N PHE A 50 1.04 -4.36 6.84
CA PHE A 50 1.97 -4.41 7.96
C PHE A 50 1.22 -4.54 9.30
N ASN A 51 0.18 -3.75 9.53
CA ASN A 51 -0.62 -3.81 10.75
C ASN A 51 -1.32 -5.17 10.96
N ARG A 52 -1.50 -5.96 9.88
CA ARG A 52 -2.03 -7.34 9.94
C ARG A 52 -0.97 -8.39 10.28
N GLY A 53 0.27 -7.99 10.53
CA GLY A 53 1.36 -8.87 10.95
C GLY A 53 2.35 -9.24 9.84
N LEU A 54 2.16 -8.76 8.61
CA LEU A 54 3.17 -8.94 7.55
C LEU A 54 4.41 -8.10 7.86
N ARG A 55 5.59 -8.73 7.77
CA ARG A 55 6.89 -8.10 8.09
C ARG A 55 7.92 -8.22 6.97
N ASP A 56 7.63 -8.97 5.92
CA ASP A 56 8.49 -9.11 4.75
C ASP A 56 8.16 -8.03 3.71
N ALA A 57 9.16 -7.25 3.31
CA ALA A 57 8.97 -6.12 2.41
C ALA A 57 8.57 -6.54 0.98
N GLU A 58 9.07 -7.67 0.48
CA GLU A 58 8.75 -8.18 -0.85
C GLU A 58 7.32 -8.74 -0.89
N VAL A 59 6.93 -9.48 0.15
CA VAL A 59 5.54 -9.98 0.29
C VAL A 59 4.57 -8.81 0.42
N LEU A 60 4.89 -7.81 1.24
CA LEU A 60 4.10 -6.58 1.36
C LEU A 60 3.95 -5.89 0.01
N ALA A 61 5.04 -5.73 -0.74
CA ALA A 61 5.04 -5.06 -2.02
C ALA A 61 4.16 -5.76 -3.05
N TRP A 62 4.31 -7.09 -3.17
CA TRP A 62 3.55 -7.90 -4.12
C TRP A 62 2.05 -7.88 -3.82
N ILE A 63 1.66 -8.06 -2.55
CA ILE A 63 0.24 -8.02 -2.16
C ILE A 63 -0.33 -6.61 -2.38
N ALA A 64 0.41 -5.55 -2.02
CA ALA A 64 -0.04 -4.18 -2.19
C ALA A 64 -0.24 -3.83 -3.68
N ALA A 65 0.69 -4.20 -4.56
CA ALA A 65 0.58 -3.97 -6.00
C ALA A 65 -0.62 -4.72 -6.62
N ASN A 66 -0.87 -5.97 -6.19
CA ASN A 66 -2.02 -6.74 -6.65
C ASN A 66 -3.35 -6.13 -6.20
N GLN A 67 -3.47 -5.72 -4.93
CA GLN A 67 -4.66 -5.04 -4.43
C GLN A 67 -4.91 -3.72 -5.16
N GLU A 68 -3.85 -2.96 -5.39
CA GLU A 68 -3.88 -1.69 -6.11
C GLU A 68 -4.40 -1.86 -7.55
N THR A 69 -3.92 -2.88 -8.25
CA THR A 69 -4.34 -3.23 -9.62
C THR A 69 -5.82 -3.63 -9.67
N ALA A 70 -6.28 -4.44 -8.71
CA ALA A 70 -7.69 -4.83 -8.62
C ALA A 70 -8.60 -3.61 -8.41
N VAL A 71 -8.22 -2.68 -7.52
CA VAL A 71 -8.98 -1.45 -7.26
C VAL A 71 -9.04 -0.55 -8.49
N THR A 72 -7.92 -0.34 -9.20
CA THR A 72 -7.91 0.50 -10.40
C THR A 72 -8.76 -0.09 -11.52
N ASN A 73 -8.74 -1.41 -11.69
CA ASN A 73 -9.57 -2.09 -12.70
C ASN A 73 -11.06 -1.95 -12.39
N ILE A 74 -11.46 -2.12 -11.12
CA ILE A 74 -12.85 -1.94 -10.68
C ILE A 74 -13.30 -0.49 -10.90
N ALA A 75 -12.45 0.49 -10.58
CA ALA A 75 -12.76 1.90 -10.77
C ALA A 75 -12.97 2.25 -12.25
N LEU A 76 -12.14 1.70 -13.14
CA LEU A 76 -12.26 1.88 -14.59
C LEU A 76 -13.58 1.30 -15.13
N VAL A 77 -13.92 0.07 -14.74
CA VAL A 77 -15.19 -0.58 -15.16
C VAL A 77 -16.40 0.24 -14.72
N ARG A 78 -16.38 0.77 -13.48
CA ARG A 78 -17.46 1.63 -12.98
C ARG A 78 -17.58 2.94 -13.77
N ARG A 79 -16.45 3.58 -14.07
CA ARG A 79 -16.43 4.81 -14.88
C ARG A 79 -17.06 4.59 -16.25
N ASN A 80 -16.71 3.50 -16.92
CA ASN A 80 -17.27 3.16 -18.24
C ASN A 80 -18.77 2.85 -18.22
N ARG A 81 -19.33 2.40 -17.08
CA ARG A 81 -20.78 2.18 -16.95
C ARG A 81 -21.59 3.45 -16.71
N ILE A 82 -20.98 4.48 -16.12
CA ILE A 82 -21.65 5.76 -15.83
C ILE A 82 -21.60 6.69 -17.05
N ALA A 83 -20.60 6.52 -17.91
CA ALA A 83 -20.41 7.31 -19.13
C ALA A 83 -21.20 6.81 -20.35
N SER A 84 -21.89 5.67 -20.22
CA SER A 84 -22.77 5.06 -21.24
C SER A 84 -24.22 5.28 -20.89
#